data_AF-A0A6N7AKI9-F1
#
_entry.id   AF-A0A6N7AKI9-F1
#
_cell.length_a   1.000
_cell.length_b   1.000
_cell.length_c   1.000
_cell.angle_alpha   90.00
_cell.angle_beta   90.00
_cell.angle_gamma   90.00
#
_symmetry.space_group_name_H-M   'P 1'
#
loop_
_entity.id
_entity.type
_entity.pdbx_description
1 polymer ?
#
loop_
_entity_poly.entity_id
_entity_poly.type
_entity_poly.pdbx_seq_one_letter_code
_entity_poly.pdbx_strand_id
1 'polypeptide(L)'
;MNKIRLPKSDEEAAKFVLQAVLAQPEIYFASLVILGEGDSEEVVVPRVAKALGIDLDPLFIAFAPLGGRHVNHFWRLLKDLDIPFLTLLDFDLGRHGAGPLRLKYAYDQLKKIEAIDPSEWVEGNPATIDSFKDLSEVKIRSWRESLAKHCVFYSYPLDLDMMMLRAFPKAYGVDDANVPKNTSTLKTSVFGRGPGLEAYEEKVLENDCPTIEELAAYDTLFKKRGKPGSHLKALAEITDEAIQSNCPVPLRALIEAADRILRARSEQDTAED
;
A
#
# COMPACT_ATOMS: atom_id res chain seq x y z
N MET A 1 -12.46 24.18 14.61
CA MET A 1 -13.38 23.04 14.43
C MET A 1 -13.58 22.86 12.94
N ASN A 2 -12.92 21.87 12.34
CA ASN A 2 -12.96 21.64 10.90
C ASN A 2 -14.31 21.01 10.51
N LYS A 3 -14.88 21.42 9.37
CA LYS A 3 -16.19 20.94 8.90
C LYS A 3 -16.00 19.80 7.90
N ILE A 4 -16.51 18.62 8.23
CA ILE A 4 -16.54 17.47 7.32
C ILE A 4 -17.52 17.75 6.17
N ARG A 5 -17.06 17.65 4.92
CA ARG A 5 -17.90 17.89 3.73
C ARG A 5 -18.50 16.58 3.25
N LEU A 6 -19.83 16.53 3.21
CA LEU A 6 -20.55 15.40 2.64
C LEU A 6 -20.51 15.44 1.09
N PRO A 7 -20.47 14.27 0.44
CA PRO A 7 -20.78 14.14 -0.99
C PRO A 7 -22.11 14.79 -1.35
N LYS A 8 -22.23 15.21 -2.62
CA LYS A 8 -23.47 15.77 -3.15
C LYS A 8 -24.57 14.73 -3.33
N SER A 9 -24.20 13.47 -3.54
CA SER A 9 -25.14 12.35 -3.69
C SER A 9 -25.46 11.76 -2.32
N ASP A 10 -26.74 11.58 -2.01
CA ASP A 10 -27.19 10.99 -0.74
C ASP A 10 -26.66 9.56 -0.56
N GLU A 11 -26.52 8.78 -1.64
CA GLU A 11 -25.96 7.42 -1.59
C GLU A 11 -24.45 7.44 -1.31
N GLU A 12 -23.71 8.33 -1.95
CA GLU A 12 -22.28 8.50 -1.66
C GLU A 12 -22.06 9.05 -0.25
N ALA A 13 -22.95 9.93 0.23
CA ALA A 13 -22.89 10.49 1.57
C ALA A 13 -23.13 9.42 2.63
N ALA A 14 -24.11 8.55 2.43
CA ALA A 14 -24.34 7.39 3.30
C ALA A 14 -23.12 6.46 3.34
N LYS A 15 -22.53 6.14 2.17
CA LYS A 15 -21.30 5.33 2.10
C LYS A 15 -20.12 6.00 2.79
N PHE A 16 -19.92 7.29 2.58
CA PHE A 16 -18.87 8.05 3.25
C PHE A 16 -19.03 8.04 4.78
N VAL A 17 -20.25 8.24 5.27
CA VAL A 17 -20.51 8.20 6.72
C VAL A 17 -20.25 6.81 7.28
N LEU A 18 -20.77 5.77 6.65
CA LEU A 18 -20.63 4.39 7.15
C LEU A 18 -19.20 3.85 7.02
N GLN A 19 -18.53 4.09 5.88
CA GLN A 19 -17.27 3.46 5.55
C GLN A 19 -16.03 4.28 5.93
N ALA A 20 -16.16 5.59 6.15
CA ALA A 20 -15.03 6.43 6.57
C ALA A 20 -15.28 7.07 7.94
N VAL A 21 -16.45 7.70 8.16
CA VAL A 21 -16.70 8.46 9.40
C VAL A 21 -16.87 7.57 10.61
N LEU A 22 -17.68 6.51 10.50
CA LEU A 22 -18.02 5.61 11.61
C LEU A 22 -17.13 4.38 11.71
N ALA A 23 -16.40 4.04 10.64
CA ALA A 23 -15.62 2.81 10.57
C ALA A 23 -14.44 2.81 11.55
N GLN A 24 -13.81 3.97 11.77
CA GLN A 24 -12.53 4.07 12.47
C GLN A 24 -12.44 5.33 13.36
N PRO A 25 -13.06 5.35 14.56
CA PRO A 25 -13.06 6.52 15.46
C PRO A 25 -11.68 7.00 15.93
N GLU A 26 -10.67 6.15 15.91
CA GLU A 26 -9.29 6.47 16.31
C GLU A 26 -8.62 7.48 15.37
N ILE A 27 -9.05 7.60 14.11
CA ILE A 27 -8.46 8.56 13.16
C ILE A 27 -8.65 10.01 13.61
N TYR A 28 -9.71 10.31 14.39
CA TYR A 28 -10.01 11.68 14.83
C TYR A 28 -9.05 12.22 15.88
N PHE A 29 -8.29 11.34 16.53
CA PHE A 29 -7.33 11.68 17.57
C PHE A 29 -5.88 11.45 17.13
N ALA A 30 -5.68 10.92 15.92
CA ALA A 30 -4.37 10.60 15.41
C ALA A 30 -3.59 11.86 14.99
N SER A 31 -2.32 11.90 15.33
CA SER A 31 -1.34 12.87 14.80
C SER A 31 -0.93 12.54 13.37
N LEU A 32 -1.02 11.25 13.00
CA LEU A 32 -0.78 10.72 11.66
C LEU A 32 -1.65 9.48 11.44
N VAL A 33 -2.24 9.36 10.24
CA VAL A 33 -2.96 8.15 9.82
C VAL A 33 -2.19 7.41 8.73
N ILE A 34 -1.99 6.11 8.89
CA ILE A 34 -1.42 5.24 7.86
C ILE A 34 -2.54 4.35 7.31
N LEU A 35 -2.89 4.57 6.05
CA LEU A 35 -3.92 3.84 5.33
C LEU A 35 -3.30 2.64 4.61
N GLY A 36 -3.87 1.45 4.77
CA GLY A 36 -3.48 0.21 4.08
C GLY A 36 -4.67 -0.43 3.35
N GLU A 37 -4.46 -1.43 2.49
CA GLU A 37 -5.59 -2.12 1.85
C GLU A 37 -6.30 -3.09 2.81
N GLY A 38 -5.59 -3.62 3.81
CA GLY A 38 -6.17 -4.50 4.82
C GLY A 38 -5.37 -4.60 6.11
N ASP A 39 -5.58 -5.71 6.81
CA ASP A 39 -5.06 -5.95 8.16
C ASP A 39 -3.57 -6.32 8.19
N SER A 40 -2.96 -6.65 7.04
CA SER A 40 -1.53 -7.01 6.97
C SER A 40 -0.65 -5.81 7.35
N GLU A 41 -1.02 -4.62 6.88
CA GLU A 41 -0.32 -3.36 7.09
C GLU A 41 -0.24 -2.98 8.57
N GLU A 42 -1.32 -3.21 9.32
CA GLU A 42 -1.42 -2.93 10.76
C GLU A 42 -0.40 -3.73 11.58
N VAL A 43 -0.01 -4.91 11.10
CA VAL A 43 1.00 -5.74 11.77
C VAL A 43 2.41 -5.47 11.23
N VAL A 44 2.54 -5.36 9.91
CA VAL A 44 3.85 -5.28 9.25
C VAL A 44 4.49 -3.91 9.45
N VAL A 45 3.75 -2.82 9.26
CA VAL A 45 4.31 -1.45 9.27
C VAL A 45 4.92 -1.11 10.64
N PRO A 46 4.23 -1.31 11.79
CA PRO A 46 4.83 -1.01 13.09
C PRO A 46 6.08 -1.84 13.39
N ARG A 47 6.05 -3.14 13.06
CA ARG A 47 7.18 -4.05 13.30
C ARG A 47 8.41 -3.65 12.51
N VAL A 48 8.23 -3.27 11.25
CA VAL A 48 9.33 -2.83 10.38
C VAL A 48 9.84 -1.45 10.82
N ALA A 49 8.95 -0.52 11.16
CA ALA A 49 9.36 0.81 11.65
C ALA A 49 10.21 0.70 12.91
N LYS A 50 9.80 -0.13 13.87
CA LYS A 50 10.57 -0.40 15.08
C LYS A 50 11.97 -0.93 14.78
N ALA A 51 12.11 -1.88 13.85
CA ALA A 51 13.43 -2.39 13.44
C ALA A 51 14.29 -1.30 12.77
N LEU A 52 13.66 -0.35 12.07
CA LEU A 52 14.35 0.80 11.48
C LEU A 52 14.66 1.91 12.51
N GLY A 53 14.32 1.72 13.79
CA GLY A 53 14.55 2.70 14.85
C GLY A 53 13.55 3.86 14.85
N ILE A 54 12.42 3.70 14.17
CA ILE A 54 11.35 4.69 14.11
C ILE A 54 10.19 4.21 14.98
N ASP A 55 9.84 5.00 15.98
CA ASP A 55 8.73 4.69 16.88
C ASP A 55 7.42 5.23 16.32
N LEU A 56 6.56 4.30 15.89
CA LEU A 56 5.21 4.61 15.44
C LEU A 56 4.25 4.35 16.60
N ASP A 57 4.21 5.29 17.57
CA ASP A 57 3.43 5.15 18.80
C ASP A 57 1.93 4.96 18.48
N PRO A 58 1.33 3.81 18.86
CA PRO A 58 -0.08 3.54 18.60
C PRO A 58 -1.05 4.49 19.33
N LEU A 59 -0.58 5.26 20.32
CA LEU A 59 -1.40 6.30 20.97
C LEU A 59 -1.63 7.51 20.06
N PHE A 60 -0.72 7.76 19.12
CA PHE A 60 -0.75 8.94 18.25
C PHE A 60 -0.91 8.59 16.77
N ILE A 61 -0.73 7.32 16.40
CA ILE A 61 -0.81 6.86 15.01
C ILE A 61 -1.95 5.87 14.87
N ALA A 62 -2.87 6.17 13.95
CA ALA A 62 -3.93 5.24 13.58
C ALA A 62 -3.55 4.50 12.30
N PHE A 63 -3.61 3.18 12.36
CA PHE A 63 -3.60 2.33 11.17
C PHE A 63 -5.05 2.05 10.78
N ALA A 64 -5.41 2.33 9.54
CA ALA A 64 -6.80 2.17 9.10
C ALA A 64 -6.86 1.42 7.77
N PRO A 65 -7.55 0.27 7.71
CA PRO A 65 -7.75 -0.43 6.46
C PRO A 65 -8.75 0.34 5.58
N LEU A 66 -8.44 0.46 4.30
CA LEU A 66 -9.29 1.13 3.31
C LEU A 66 -10.55 0.32 2.99
N GLY A 67 -10.58 -0.98 3.32
CA GLY A 67 -11.76 -1.84 3.19
C GLY A 67 -12.28 -2.00 1.75
N GLY A 68 -11.45 -1.72 0.75
CA GLY A 68 -11.77 -1.81 -0.68
C GLY A 68 -11.46 -0.55 -1.48
N ARG A 69 -12.11 -0.41 -2.65
CA ARG A 69 -11.80 0.60 -3.70
C ARG A 69 -12.31 2.02 -3.41
N HIS A 70 -12.44 2.42 -2.15
CA HIS A 70 -12.96 3.74 -1.75
C HIS A 70 -11.93 4.60 -1.01
N VAL A 71 -10.68 4.54 -1.48
CA VAL A 71 -9.55 5.38 -1.04
C VAL A 71 -9.92 6.87 -0.98
N ASN A 72 -10.78 7.31 -1.90
CA ASN A 72 -11.26 8.68 -1.99
C ASN A 72 -12.02 9.19 -0.75
N HIS A 73 -12.68 8.30 0.00
CA HIS A 73 -13.46 8.69 1.17
C HIS A 73 -12.55 9.05 2.34
N PHE A 74 -11.60 8.19 2.69
CA PHE A 74 -10.62 8.47 3.74
C PHE A 74 -9.77 9.70 3.42
N TRP A 75 -9.25 9.81 2.21
CA TRP A 75 -8.43 10.97 1.85
C TRP A 75 -9.19 12.29 1.97
N ARG A 76 -10.46 12.33 1.52
CA ARG A 76 -11.28 13.54 1.70
C ARG A 76 -11.53 13.84 3.16
N LEU A 77 -11.87 12.83 3.96
CA LEU A 77 -12.13 13.01 5.40
C LEU A 77 -10.90 13.57 6.12
N LEU A 78 -9.74 12.93 5.93
CA LEU A 78 -8.49 13.31 6.59
C LEU A 78 -8.03 14.69 6.12
N LYS A 79 -8.19 15.02 4.83
CA LYS A 79 -7.92 16.36 4.30
C LYS A 79 -8.85 17.42 4.90
N ASP A 80 -10.15 17.14 5.00
CA ASP A 80 -11.12 18.06 5.62
C ASP A 80 -10.82 18.27 7.11
N LEU A 81 -10.28 17.26 7.79
CA LEU A 81 -9.90 17.33 9.20
C LEU A 81 -8.53 17.94 9.44
N ASP A 82 -7.73 18.15 8.39
CA ASP A 82 -6.31 18.56 8.46
C ASP A 82 -5.43 17.58 9.25
N ILE A 83 -5.72 16.28 9.09
CA ILE A 83 -4.95 15.19 9.69
C ILE A 83 -4.00 14.64 8.62
N PRO A 84 -2.67 14.67 8.84
CA PRO A 84 -1.71 14.08 7.92
C PRO A 84 -1.97 12.59 7.72
N PHE A 85 -1.78 12.13 6.50
CA PHE A 85 -1.96 10.73 6.18
C PHE A 85 -0.99 10.23 5.12
N LEU A 86 -0.65 8.94 5.24
CA LEU A 86 0.09 8.17 4.26
C LEU A 86 -0.79 7.02 3.79
N THR A 87 -0.58 6.56 2.55
CA THR A 87 -1.32 5.41 2.02
C THR A 87 -0.36 4.41 1.41
N LEU A 88 -0.48 3.13 1.78
CA LEU A 88 0.14 2.01 1.07
C LEU A 88 -0.95 1.25 0.32
N LEU A 89 -0.81 1.14 -1.00
CA LEU A 89 -1.74 0.44 -1.89
C LEU A 89 -1.06 -0.77 -2.54
N ASP A 90 -1.87 -1.77 -2.90
CA ASP A 90 -1.39 -2.89 -3.69
C ASP A 90 -1.28 -2.46 -5.16
N PHE A 91 -0.11 -2.68 -5.79
CA PHE A 91 0.03 -2.41 -7.21
C PHE A 91 -0.79 -3.41 -8.04
N ASP A 92 -0.92 -4.63 -7.54
CA ASP A 92 -1.76 -5.69 -8.10
C ASP A 92 -1.41 -5.94 -9.58
N LEU A 93 -0.13 -5.88 -9.96
CA LEU A 93 0.26 -6.21 -11.33
C LEU A 93 -0.26 -7.61 -11.69
N GLY A 94 -0.59 -7.84 -12.96
CA GLY A 94 -1.15 -9.10 -13.44
C GLY A 94 -2.60 -9.39 -13.02
N ARG A 95 -3.20 -8.65 -12.09
CA ARG A 95 -4.62 -8.82 -11.75
C ARG A 95 -5.52 -7.99 -12.68
N HIS A 96 -6.72 -8.49 -12.95
CA HIS A 96 -7.66 -7.83 -13.85
C HIS A 96 -8.08 -6.44 -13.34
N GLY A 97 -7.86 -5.41 -14.17
CA GLY A 97 -8.22 -4.03 -13.84
C GLY A 97 -7.28 -3.34 -12.84
N ALA A 98 -6.07 -3.88 -12.66
CA ALA A 98 -5.10 -3.38 -11.69
C ALA A 98 -3.76 -3.01 -12.36
N GLY A 99 -2.63 -3.10 -11.63
CA GLY A 99 -1.32 -2.67 -12.12
C GLY A 99 -1.30 -1.18 -12.46
N PRO A 100 -0.82 -0.79 -13.66
CA PRO A 100 -0.78 0.62 -14.07
C PRO A 100 -2.09 1.39 -13.92
N LEU A 101 -3.25 0.73 -14.05
CA LEU A 101 -4.56 1.37 -13.86
C LEU A 101 -4.79 1.87 -12.43
N ARG A 102 -4.12 1.28 -11.43
CA ARG A 102 -4.14 1.75 -10.04
C ARG A 102 -3.50 3.12 -9.90
N LEU A 103 -2.44 3.40 -10.65
CA LEU A 103 -1.76 4.71 -10.66
C LEU A 103 -2.70 5.80 -11.18
N LYS A 104 -3.39 5.52 -12.30
CA LYS A 104 -4.40 6.42 -12.85
C LYS A 104 -5.52 6.68 -11.83
N TYR A 105 -6.02 5.62 -11.19
CA TYR A 105 -7.08 5.77 -10.20
C TYR A 105 -6.64 6.67 -9.03
N ALA A 106 -5.46 6.42 -8.44
CA ALA A 106 -4.96 7.24 -7.34
C ALA A 106 -4.79 8.69 -7.75
N TYR A 107 -4.20 8.94 -8.92
CA TYR A 107 -4.07 10.27 -9.50
C TYR A 107 -5.43 10.98 -9.67
N ASP A 108 -6.42 10.30 -10.24
CA ASP A 108 -7.77 10.85 -10.45
C ASP A 108 -8.48 11.17 -9.13
N GLN A 109 -8.20 10.43 -8.04
CA GLN A 109 -8.75 10.73 -6.72
C GLN A 109 -8.01 11.88 -6.03
N LEU A 110 -6.68 11.92 -6.11
CA LEU A 110 -5.85 12.99 -5.53
C LEU A 110 -6.26 14.36 -6.09
N LYS A 111 -6.48 14.45 -7.41
CA LYS A 111 -6.97 15.68 -8.07
C LYS A 111 -8.27 16.25 -7.52
N LYS A 112 -9.09 15.44 -6.85
CA LYS A 112 -10.38 15.89 -6.31
C LYS A 112 -10.24 16.55 -4.95
N ILE A 113 -9.13 16.30 -4.25
CA ILE A 113 -8.89 16.75 -2.88
C ILE A 113 -7.72 17.73 -2.79
N GLU A 114 -6.84 17.75 -3.78
CA GLU A 114 -5.69 18.65 -3.88
C GLU A 114 -5.67 19.36 -5.23
N ALA A 115 -5.32 20.65 -5.20
CA ALA A 115 -5.02 21.41 -6.41
C ALA A 115 -3.60 21.02 -6.84
N ILE A 116 -3.50 20.05 -7.74
CA ILE A 116 -2.21 19.57 -8.22
C ILE A 116 -2.00 20.05 -9.65
N ASP A 117 -0.89 20.75 -9.87
CA ASP A 117 -0.51 21.16 -11.22
C ASP A 117 -0.09 19.91 -12.03
N PRO A 118 -0.75 19.61 -13.17
CA PRO A 118 -0.32 18.53 -14.03
C PRO A 118 1.16 18.60 -14.46
N SER A 119 1.78 19.78 -14.42
CA SER A 119 3.20 19.97 -14.73
C SER A 119 4.15 19.41 -13.66
N GLU A 120 3.67 19.21 -12.43
CA GLU A 120 4.42 18.57 -11.34
C GLU A 120 4.50 17.03 -11.48
N TRP A 121 3.71 16.47 -12.42
CA TRP A 121 3.70 15.05 -12.72
C TRP A 121 4.67 14.71 -13.85
N VAL A 122 5.09 13.43 -13.89
CA VAL A 122 5.92 12.85 -14.96
C VAL A 122 5.38 13.26 -16.33
N GLU A 123 6.28 13.59 -17.27
CA GLU A 123 5.95 14.00 -18.65
C GLU A 123 4.82 13.15 -19.26
N GLY A 124 3.63 13.75 -19.38
CA GLY A 124 2.47 13.18 -20.05
C GLY A 124 1.19 13.39 -19.26
N ASN A 125 0.24 14.13 -19.84
CA ASN A 125 -1.10 14.27 -19.27
C ASN A 125 -1.82 12.91 -19.31
N PRO A 126 -2.18 12.33 -18.15
CA PRO A 126 -2.85 11.03 -18.05
C PRO A 126 -4.34 11.12 -18.36
N ALA A 127 -4.71 11.61 -19.54
CA ALA A 127 -6.12 11.87 -19.84
C ALA A 127 -6.91 10.59 -20.11
N THR A 128 -6.27 9.49 -20.55
CA THR A 128 -6.99 8.28 -21.00
C THR A 128 -6.50 6.99 -20.33
N ILE A 129 -7.43 6.06 -20.11
CA ILE A 129 -7.16 4.73 -19.55
C ILE A 129 -6.13 3.97 -20.41
N ASP A 130 -6.21 4.12 -21.74
CA ASP A 130 -5.33 3.41 -22.66
C ASP A 130 -3.88 3.87 -22.55
N SER A 131 -3.63 5.12 -22.12
CA SER A 131 -2.27 5.59 -21.84
C SER A 131 -1.58 4.87 -20.67
N PHE A 132 -2.36 4.23 -19.77
CA PHE A 132 -1.81 3.55 -18.59
C PHE A 132 -1.56 2.06 -18.81
N LYS A 133 -2.40 1.36 -19.58
CA LYS A 133 -2.28 -0.09 -19.77
C LYS A 133 -0.89 -0.51 -20.27
N ASP A 134 -0.34 0.30 -21.17
CA ASP A 134 0.91 0.00 -21.88
C ASP A 134 2.11 0.81 -21.35
N LEU A 135 2.04 1.30 -20.10
CA LEU A 135 3.21 1.93 -19.50
C LEU A 135 4.37 0.94 -19.41
N SER A 136 5.55 1.42 -19.80
CA SER A 136 6.83 0.75 -19.59
C SER A 136 7.24 0.85 -18.13
N GLU A 137 8.15 -0.01 -17.70
CA GLU A 137 8.60 -0.04 -16.30
C GLU A 137 9.21 1.28 -15.82
N VAL A 138 9.94 1.97 -16.71
CA VAL A 138 10.51 3.29 -16.42
C VAL A 138 9.40 4.29 -16.09
N LYS A 139 8.32 4.30 -16.88
CA LYS A 139 7.18 5.19 -16.61
C LYS A 139 6.41 4.77 -15.37
N ILE A 140 6.20 3.47 -15.15
CA ILE A 140 5.56 2.95 -13.93
C ILE A 140 6.32 3.43 -12.69
N ARG A 141 7.65 3.30 -12.71
CA ARG A 141 8.52 3.79 -11.63
C ARG A 141 8.36 5.28 -11.41
N SER A 142 8.47 6.10 -12.46
CA SER A 142 8.32 7.55 -12.32
C SER A 142 6.95 7.94 -11.77
N TRP A 143 5.87 7.27 -12.19
CA TRP A 143 4.53 7.51 -11.65
C TRP A 143 4.42 7.15 -10.17
N ARG A 144 5.00 6.01 -9.75
CA ARG A 144 5.06 5.62 -8.33
C ARG A 144 5.85 6.63 -7.50
N GLU A 145 6.98 7.12 -8.03
CA GLU A 145 7.79 8.16 -7.36
C GLU A 145 7.03 9.49 -7.26
N SER A 146 6.30 9.91 -8.28
CA SER A 146 5.43 11.09 -8.22
C SER A 146 4.30 10.90 -7.20
N LEU A 147 3.61 9.76 -7.18
CA LEU A 147 2.56 9.46 -6.20
C LEU A 147 3.10 9.46 -4.76
N ALA A 148 4.32 8.95 -4.55
CA ALA A 148 4.96 8.94 -3.25
C ALA A 148 5.23 10.34 -2.69
N LYS A 149 5.47 11.35 -3.55
CA LYS A 149 5.58 12.76 -3.13
C LYS A 149 4.26 13.30 -2.57
N HIS A 150 3.13 12.73 -2.97
CA HIS A 150 1.80 13.00 -2.44
C HIS A 150 1.37 11.99 -1.38
N CYS A 151 2.33 11.35 -0.70
CA CYS A 151 2.06 10.40 0.39
C CYS A 151 1.31 9.12 -0.02
N VAL A 152 1.31 8.78 -1.32
CA VAL A 152 0.70 7.55 -1.86
C VAL A 152 1.78 6.59 -2.35
N PHE A 153 1.96 5.51 -1.62
CA PHE A 153 2.95 4.46 -1.87
C PHE A 153 2.27 3.21 -2.41
N TYR A 154 3.05 2.40 -3.13
CA TYR A 154 2.59 1.11 -3.64
C TYR A 154 3.51 0.00 -3.17
N SER A 155 2.96 -1.05 -2.57
CA SER A 155 3.66 -2.33 -2.53
C SER A 155 3.79 -2.85 -3.96
N TYR A 156 4.98 -3.32 -4.29
CA TYR A 156 5.36 -3.61 -5.65
C TYR A 156 6.16 -4.91 -5.71
N PRO A 157 5.98 -5.77 -6.74
CA PRO A 157 5.08 -5.60 -7.89
C PRO A 157 3.63 -6.07 -7.71
N LEU A 158 3.33 -6.89 -6.70
CA LEU A 158 1.97 -7.40 -6.44
C LEU A 158 1.31 -6.64 -5.30
N ASP A 159 1.51 -7.13 -4.08
CA ASP A 159 0.90 -6.66 -2.85
C ASP A 159 1.93 -6.69 -1.71
N LEU A 160 1.57 -6.16 -0.55
CA LEU A 160 2.42 -6.19 0.64
C LEU A 160 2.85 -7.61 1.02
N ASP A 161 1.93 -8.57 0.90
CA ASP A 161 2.15 -9.95 1.30
C ASP A 161 3.30 -10.59 0.48
N MET A 162 3.25 -10.45 -0.86
CA MET A 162 4.32 -10.93 -1.74
C MET A 162 5.62 -10.15 -1.53
N MET A 163 5.54 -8.84 -1.32
CA MET A 163 6.71 -8.00 -1.08
C MET A 163 7.48 -8.45 0.18
N MET A 164 6.77 -8.77 1.26
CA MET A 164 7.37 -9.29 2.49
C MET A 164 7.86 -10.73 2.33
N LEU A 165 7.10 -11.59 1.66
CA LEU A 165 7.50 -12.98 1.41
C LEU A 165 8.84 -13.08 0.68
N ARG A 166 9.03 -12.25 -0.36
CA ARG A 166 10.26 -12.27 -1.16
C ARG A 166 11.45 -11.60 -0.47
N ALA A 167 11.20 -10.65 0.42
CA ALA A 167 12.25 -10.05 1.25
C ALA A 167 12.75 -10.99 2.35
N PHE A 168 11.89 -11.89 2.85
CA PHE A 168 12.20 -12.79 3.97
C PHE A 168 11.78 -14.24 3.69
N PRO A 169 12.24 -14.86 2.58
CA PRO A 169 11.70 -16.14 2.09
C PRO A 169 11.76 -17.26 3.13
N LYS A 170 12.84 -17.31 3.92
CA LYS A 170 13.02 -18.28 4.99
C LYS A 170 11.96 -18.18 6.08
N ALA A 171 11.66 -16.97 6.55
CA ALA A 171 10.65 -16.74 7.60
C ALA A 171 9.22 -17.01 7.11
N TYR A 172 8.99 -16.89 5.80
CA TYR A 172 7.74 -17.28 5.15
C TYR A 172 7.73 -18.74 4.68
N GLY A 173 8.76 -19.53 4.99
CA GLY A 173 8.82 -20.95 4.66
C GLY A 173 8.80 -21.26 3.17
N VAL A 174 9.38 -20.38 2.33
CA VAL A 174 9.47 -20.58 0.88
C VAL A 174 10.29 -21.84 0.56
N ASP A 175 11.38 -22.09 1.29
CA ASP A 175 12.23 -23.27 1.10
C ASP A 175 11.50 -24.59 1.39
N ASP A 176 10.48 -24.55 2.26
CA ASP A 176 9.65 -25.69 2.66
C ASP A 176 8.28 -25.70 1.95
N ALA A 177 8.10 -24.86 0.92
CA ALA A 177 6.82 -24.73 0.24
C ALA A 177 6.41 -26.03 -0.45
N ASN A 178 5.20 -26.51 -0.15
CA ASN A 178 4.64 -27.67 -0.82
C ASN A 178 4.15 -27.30 -2.22
N VAL A 179 5.03 -27.39 -3.21
CA VAL A 179 4.72 -27.11 -4.62
C VAL A 179 3.82 -28.23 -5.18
N PRO A 180 2.58 -27.91 -5.60
CA PRO A 180 1.71 -28.88 -6.25
C PRO A 180 2.31 -29.40 -7.56
N LYS A 181 2.13 -30.69 -7.86
CA LYS A 181 2.58 -31.30 -9.13
C LYS A 181 2.03 -30.57 -10.37
N ASN A 182 0.84 -30.01 -10.27
CA ASN A 182 0.27 -29.15 -11.31
C ASN A 182 0.33 -27.68 -10.84
N THR A 183 1.28 -26.94 -11.37
CA THR A 183 1.54 -25.53 -11.00
C THR A 183 0.65 -24.53 -11.74
N SER A 184 -0.09 -24.97 -12.78
CA SER A 184 -0.96 -24.08 -13.57
C SER A 184 -2.05 -23.41 -12.74
N THR A 185 -2.51 -24.06 -11.67
CA THR A 185 -3.54 -23.54 -10.76
C THR A 185 -3.00 -22.47 -9.81
N LEU A 186 -1.70 -22.48 -9.49
CA LEU A 186 -1.07 -21.47 -8.62
C LEU A 186 -1.15 -20.08 -9.25
N LYS A 187 -0.79 -19.97 -10.54
CA LYS A 187 -0.86 -18.69 -11.27
C LYS A 187 -2.26 -18.09 -11.19
N THR A 188 -3.28 -18.91 -11.45
CA THR A 188 -4.68 -18.46 -11.40
C THR A 188 -5.12 -18.10 -9.98
N SER A 189 -4.62 -18.79 -8.96
CA SER A 189 -4.93 -18.47 -7.57
C SER A 189 -4.35 -17.10 -7.17
N VAL A 190 -3.07 -16.85 -7.51
CA VAL A 190 -2.35 -15.63 -7.10
C VAL A 190 -2.79 -14.39 -7.90
N PHE A 191 -2.86 -14.52 -9.23
CA PHE A 191 -3.13 -13.39 -10.14
C PHE A 191 -4.59 -13.32 -10.60
N GLY A 192 -5.41 -14.33 -10.30
CA GLY A 192 -6.74 -14.45 -10.87
C GLY A 192 -6.72 -14.98 -12.31
N ARG A 193 -7.87 -14.92 -12.98
CA ARG A 193 -7.98 -15.32 -14.39
C ARG A 193 -7.44 -14.22 -15.30
N GLY A 194 -6.57 -14.58 -16.25
CA GLY A 194 -5.99 -13.65 -17.22
C GLY A 194 -4.50 -13.92 -17.45
N PRO A 195 -3.81 -13.04 -18.20
CA PRO A 195 -2.37 -13.16 -18.52
C PRO A 195 -1.48 -12.76 -17.33
N GLY A 196 -1.88 -13.10 -16.11
CA GLY A 196 -1.41 -12.41 -14.92
C GLY A 196 0.10 -12.51 -14.72
N LEU A 197 0.68 -13.71 -14.83
CA LEU A 197 2.13 -13.88 -14.69
C LEU A 197 2.88 -13.37 -15.92
N GLU A 198 2.32 -13.55 -17.12
CA GLU A 198 2.89 -13.02 -18.35
C GLU A 198 3.07 -11.49 -18.27
N ALA A 199 2.12 -10.79 -17.64
CA ALA A 199 2.23 -9.36 -17.40
C ALA A 199 3.33 -8.97 -16.39
N TYR A 200 3.73 -9.85 -15.46
CA TYR A 200 4.93 -9.62 -14.64
C TYR A 200 6.16 -9.78 -15.52
N GLU A 201 6.28 -10.93 -16.18
CA GLU A 201 7.43 -11.28 -17.00
C GLU A 201 7.71 -10.23 -18.08
N GLU A 202 6.67 -9.58 -18.62
CA GLU A 202 6.82 -8.50 -19.62
C GLU A 202 7.16 -7.13 -19.01
N LYS A 203 6.62 -6.79 -17.83
CA LYS A 203 6.65 -5.42 -17.30
C LYS A 203 7.60 -5.19 -16.13
N VAL A 204 8.05 -6.23 -15.43
CA VAL A 204 9.02 -6.09 -14.34
C VAL A 204 10.38 -6.63 -14.74
N LEU A 205 11.41 -6.32 -13.94
CA LEU A 205 12.71 -6.95 -14.10
C LEU A 205 12.58 -8.45 -13.80
N GLU A 206 13.39 -9.30 -14.43
CA GLU A 206 13.35 -10.75 -14.23
C GLU A 206 13.47 -11.14 -12.74
N ASN A 207 14.28 -10.40 -11.98
CA ASN A 207 14.45 -10.58 -10.54
C ASN A 207 13.21 -10.19 -9.72
N ASP A 208 12.20 -9.56 -10.31
CA ASP A 208 10.95 -9.18 -9.66
C ASP A 208 9.81 -10.19 -9.92
N CYS A 209 10.03 -11.17 -10.81
CA CYS A 209 9.08 -12.25 -11.04
C CYS A 209 9.13 -13.28 -9.91
N PRO A 210 7.96 -13.70 -9.36
CA PRO A 210 7.95 -14.69 -8.30
C PRO A 210 8.27 -16.10 -8.82
N THR A 211 9.06 -16.86 -8.06
CA THR A 211 9.32 -18.28 -8.35
C THR A 211 8.09 -19.16 -8.08
N ILE A 212 8.13 -20.42 -8.53
CA ILE A 212 7.03 -21.36 -8.27
C ILE A 212 6.88 -21.66 -6.77
N GLU A 213 8.00 -21.73 -6.05
CA GLU A 213 8.04 -21.92 -4.60
C GLU A 213 7.43 -20.72 -3.87
N GLU A 214 7.76 -19.49 -4.30
CA GLU A 214 7.17 -18.26 -3.78
C GLU A 214 5.66 -18.22 -4.04
N LEU A 215 5.20 -18.60 -5.24
CA LEU A 215 3.76 -18.70 -5.55
C LEU A 215 3.05 -19.76 -4.69
N ALA A 216 3.69 -20.90 -4.43
CA ALA A 216 3.12 -21.97 -3.61
C ALA A 216 3.03 -21.58 -2.12
N ALA A 217 4.07 -20.93 -1.59
CA ALA A 217 4.10 -20.36 -0.25
C ALA A 217 3.01 -19.28 -0.12
N TYR A 218 2.94 -18.35 -1.08
CA TYR A 218 1.95 -17.28 -1.11
C TYR A 218 0.52 -17.84 -1.10
N ASP A 219 0.20 -18.79 -1.98
CA ASP A 219 -1.14 -19.42 -2.05
C ASP A 219 -1.52 -20.07 -0.71
N THR A 220 -0.57 -20.75 -0.07
CA THR A 220 -0.79 -21.40 1.22
C THR A 220 -1.01 -20.40 2.35
N LEU A 221 -0.22 -19.34 2.40
CA LEU A 221 -0.19 -18.39 3.52
C LEU A 221 -1.25 -17.30 3.43
N PHE A 222 -1.61 -16.86 2.23
CA PHE A 222 -2.41 -15.64 2.03
C PHE A 222 -3.72 -15.87 1.27
N LYS A 223 -3.89 -17.02 0.60
CA LYS A 223 -5.18 -17.40 0.00
C LYS A 223 -5.95 -18.42 0.84
N LYS A 224 -5.25 -19.35 1.48
CA LYS A 224 -5.85 -20.43 2.27
C LYS A 224 -5.84 -20.20 3.79
N ARG A 225 -4.93 -19.35 4.28
CA ARG A 225 -4.81 -18.96 5.69
C ARG A 225 -5.12 -17.48 5.86
N GLY A 226 -5.28 -17.03 7.11
CA GLY A 226 -5.49 -15.62 7.42
C GLY A 226 -4.19 -14.82 7.32
N LYS A 227 -4.22 -13.69 6.60
CA LYS A 227 -3.03 -12.87 6.34
C LYS A 227 -2.33 -12.39 7.61
N PRO A 228 -3.02 -11.78 8.60
CA PRO A 228 -2.33 -11.24 9.77
C PRO A 228 -1.59 -12.30 10.59
N GLY A 229 -2.18 -13.49 10.73
CA GLY A 229 -1.56 -14.61 11.43
C GLY A 229 -0.29 -15.13 10.74
N SER A 230 -0.30 -15.21 9.41
CA SER A 230 0.89 -15.57 8.63
C SER A 230 2.01 -14.54 8.79
N HIS A 231 1.68 -13.24 8.77
CA HIS A 231 2.65 -12.18 9.03
C HIS A 231 3.21 -12.21 10.44
N LEU A 232 2.36 -12.31 11.47
CA LEU A 232 2.79 -12.36 12.87
C LEU A 232 3.81 -13.49 13.12
N LYS A 233 3.55 -14.68 12.55
CA LYS A 233 4.45 -15.81 12.68
C LYS A 233 5.81 -15.53 12.02
N ALA A 234 5.82 -15.06 10.78
CA ALA A 234 7.07 -14.77 10.07
C ALA A 234 7.86 -13.65 10.77
N LEU A 235 7.19 -12.56 11.17
CA LEU A 235 7.80 -11.42 11.83
C LEU A 235 8.43 -11.75 13.20
N ALA A 236 7.96 -12.80 13.87
CA ALA A 236 8.57 -13.30 15.10
C ALA A 236 9.92 -14.01 14.85
N GLU A 237 10.18 -14.48 13.63
CA GLU A 237 11.41 -15.18 13.24
C GLU A 237 12.45 -14.24 12.60
N ILE A 238 12.05 -13.06 12.15
CA ILE A 238 12.92 -12.08 11.48
C ILE A 238 13.56 -11.14 12.51
N THR A 239 14.89 -11.05 12.51
CA THR A 239 15.63 -10.13 13.39
C THR A 239 15.58 -8.68 12.88
N ASP A 240 15.86 -7.73 13.77
CA ASP A 240 15.87 -6.31 13.41
C ASP A 240 16.95 -6.01 12.35
N GLU A 241 18.13 -6.63 12.46
CA GLU A 241 19.23 -6.46 11.49
C GLU A 241 18.85 -7.01 10.11
N ALA A 242 18.11 -8.13 10.08
CA ALA A 242 17.60 -8.70 8.84
C ALA A 242 16.58 -7.75 8.19
N ILE A 243 15.68 -7.14 8.97
CA ILE A 243 14.75 -6.13 8.46
C ILE A 243 15.51 -4.90 7.97
N GLN A 244 16.47 -4.38 8.74
CA GLN A 244 17.26 -3.22 8.34
C GLN A 244 18.00 -3.45 7.02
N SER A 245 18.51 -4.65 6.79
CA SER A 245 19.27 -4.99 5.57
C SER A 245 18.37 -5.26 4.36
N ASN A 246 17.20 -5.88 4.57
CA ASN A 246 16.36 -6.41 3.48
C ASN A 246 14.98 -5.73 3.37
N CYS A 247 14.72 -4.65 4.12
CA CYS A 247 13.44 -3.95 4.08
C CYS A 247 13.09 -3.54 2.65
N PRO A 248 11.90 -3.92 2.13
CA PRO A 248 11.46 -3.51 0.81
C PRO A 248 11.46 -1.99 0.65
N VAL A 249 11.97 -1.52 -0.50
CA VAL A 249 12.12 -0.08 -0.80
C VAL A 249 10.81 0.71 -0.60
N PRO A 250 9.63 0.27 -1.08
CA PRO A 250 8.40 1.02 -0.87
C PRO A 250 8.00 1.14 0.60
N LEU A 251 8.21 0.08 1.39
CA LEU A 251 7.87 0.07 2.81
C LEU A 251 8.81 0.96 3.61
N ARG A 252 10.11 0.93 3.31
CA ARG A 252 11.08 1.87 3.88
C ARG A 252 10.71 3.32 3.59
N ALA A 253 10.37 3.62 2.33
CA ALA A 253 10.01 4.98 1.92
C ALA A 253 8.75 5.50 2.64
N LEU A 254 7.74 4.64 2.84
CA LEU A 254 6.55 4.93 3.64
C LEU A 254 6.92 5.29 5.09
N ILE A 255 7.74 4.46 5.73
CA ILE A 255 8.14 4.63 7.13
C ILE A 255 9.00 5.88 7.32
N GLU A 256 9.95 6.15 6.42
CA GLU A 256 10.75 7.37 6.45
C GLU A 256 9.91 8.62 6.19
N ALA A 257 8.85 8.52 5.38
CA ALA A 257 7.90 9.62 5.20
C ALA A 257 7.09 9.86 6.48
N ALA A 258 6.67 8.81 7.19
CA ALA A 258 6.01 8.92 8.49
C ALA A 258 6.90 9.65 9.50
N ASP A 259 8.16 9.24 9.62
CA ASP A 259 9.13 9.88 10.52
C ASP A 259 9.30 11.38 10.20
N ARG A 260 9.45 11.73 8.92
CA ARG A 260 9.54 13.15 8.50
C ARG A 260 8.31 13.97 8.90
N ILE A 261 7.11 13.43 8.69
CA ILE A 261 5.86 14.13 9.05
C ILE A 261 5.77 14.33 10.57
N LEU A 262 6.07 13.29 11.35
CA LEU A 262 6.01 13.35 12.81
C LEU A 262 7.01 14.36 13.38
N ARG A 263 8.25 14.37 12.89
CA ARG A 263 9.27 15.34 13.31
C ARG A 263 8.87 16.78 12.99
N ALA A 264 8.37 17.03 11.77
CA ALA A 264 7.94 18.36 11.36
C ALA A 264 6.82 18.92 12.24
N ARG A 265 5.93 18.05 12.77
CA ARG A 265 4.88 18.46 13.71
C ARG A 265 5.42 18.78 15.10
N SER A 266 6.30 17.92 15.64
CA SER A 266 6.92 18.18 16.94
C SER A 266 7.69 19.51 16.97
N GLU A 267 8.33 19.88 15.85
CA GLU A 267 9.00 21.18 15.69
C GLU A 267 8.03 22.37 15.62
N GLN A 268 6.82 22.19 15.06
CA GLN A 268 5.79 23.23 15.04
C GLN A 268 5.18 23.44 16.43
N ASP A 269 4.85 22.36 17.14
CA ASP A 269 4.27 22.44 18.48
C ASP A 269 5.23 23.12 19.48
N THR A 270 6.54 22.91 19.33
CA THR A 270 7.58 23.55 20.18
C THR A 270 7.92 24.99 19.80
N ALA A 271 7.52 25.46 18.61
CA ALA A 271 7.73 26.83 18.15
C ALA A 271 6.55 27.76 18.48
N GLU A 272 5.38 27.19 18.80
CA GLU A 272 4.17 27.93 19.21
C GLU A 272 4.05 28.11 20.74
N ASP A 273 4.90 27.42 21.52
CA ASP A 273 5.04 27.54 22.99
C ASP A 273 6.16 28.53 23.40
#